data_AF-A0A937QQ89-F1
#
_entry.id   AF-A0A937QQ89-F1
#
_cell.length_a   1.000
_cell.length_b   1.000
_cell.length_c   1.000
_cell.angle_alpha   90.00
_cell.angle_beta   90.00
_cell.angle_gamma   90.00
#
_symmetry.space_group_name_H-M   'P 1'
#
loop_
_entity.id
_entity.type
_entity.pdbx_description
1 polymer ?
#
loop_
_entity_poly.entity_id
_entity_poly.type
_entity_poly.pdbx_seq_one_letter_code
_entity_poly.pdbx_strand_id
1 'polypeptide(L)'
;MRRFKSGLSLGVIVVTAFLLGFQAYTFAVVHSESQTGLPENYGNFERIRNSLTEQGPRNEFSFAVVGDTQGTRTFERLCDELRNEPLSFMVILGDFVKTSTRGNHDY
;
A
#
# COMPACT_ATOMS: atom_id res chain seq x y z
N MET A 1 -37.89 32.25 15.66
CA MET A 1 -36.41 32.18 15.60
C MET A 1 -35.75 31.01 16.35
N ARG A 2 -36.31 30.44 17.44
CA ARG A 2 -35.66 29.33 18.20
C ARG A 2 -35.54 28.01 17.43
N ARG A 3 -36.57 27.60 16.67
CA ARG A 3 -36.58 26.35 15.87
C ARG A 3 -35.55 26.29 14.74
N PHE A 4 -35.18 27.44 14.19
CA PHE A 4 -34.21 27.52 13.09
C PHE A 4 -32.77 27.28 13.58
N LYS A 5 -32.44 27.79 14.78
CA LYS A 5 -31.14 27.54 15.43
C LYS A 5 -30.98 26.07 15.83
N SER A 6 -32.04 25.40 16.31
CA SER A 6 -32.00 23.99 16.69
C SER A 6 -31.84 23.03 15.50
N GLY A 7 -32.47 23.34 14.35
CA GLY A 7 -32.30 22.56 13.12
C GLY A 7 -30.90 22.70 12.52
N LEU A 8 -30.34 23.92 12.54
CA LEU A 8 -28.97 24.17 12.11
C LEU A 8 -27.95 23.45 13.01
N SER A 9 -28.13 23.49 14.33
CA SER A 9 -27.25 22.78 15.26
C SER A 9 -27.34 21.25 15.13
N LEU A 10 -28.52 20.70 14.86
CA LEU A 10 -28.69 19.26 14.61
C LEU A 10 -28.00 18.85 13.29
N GLY A 11 -28.16 19.65 12.24
CA GLY A 11 -27.48 19.43 10.96
C GLY A 11 -25.96 19.45 11.10
N VAL A 12 -25.41 20.41 11.87
CA VAL A 12 -23.97 20.47 12.17
C VAL A 12 -23.52 19.22 12.92
N ILE A 13 -24.25 18.77 13.94
CA ILE A 13 -23.90 17.55 14.70
C ILE A 13 -23.86 16.33 13.78
N VAL A 14 -24.85 16.16 12.90
CA VAL A 14 -24.91 15.03 11.97
C VAL A 14 -23.75 15.05 10.98
N VAL A 15 -23.45 16.21 10.40
CA VAL A 15 -22.32 16.36 9.47
C VAL A 15 -21.00 16.09 10.18
N THR A 16 -20.79 16.61 11.39
CA THR A 16 -19.59 16.36 12.17
C THR A 16 -19.45 14.88 12.52
N ALA A 17 -20.53 14.22 12.95
CA ALA A 17 -20.51 12.79 13.26
C ALA A 17 -20.17 11.95 12.02
N PHE A 18 -20.71 12.31 10.85
CA PHE A 18 -20.38 11.66 9.59
C PHE A 18 -18.90 11.84 9.21
N LEU A 19 -18.37 13.07 9.31
CA LEU A 19 -16.96 13.35 9.00
C LEU A 19 -16.01 12.60 9.92
N LEU A 20 -16.30 12.54 11.22
CA LEU A 20 -15.52 11.78 12.19
C LEU A 20 -15.58 10.28 11.90
N GLY A 21 -16.76 9.75 11.57
CA GLY A 21 -16.93 8.35 11.17
C GLY A 21 -16.14 8.01 9.91
N PHE A 22 -16.17 8.89 8.91
CA PHE A 22 -15.38 8.73 7.69
C PHE A 22 -13.88 8.77 7.96
N GLN A 23 -13.41 9.71 8.78
CA GLN A 23 -12.00 9.77 9.19
C GLN A 23 -11.56 8.49 9.92
N ALA A 24 -12.34 8.03 10.89
CA ALA A 24 -12.06 6.79 11.62
C ALA A 24 -12.01 5.57 10.68
N TYR A 25 -12.93 5.49 9.72
CA TYR A 25 -12.91 4.45 8.69
C TYR A 25 -11.64 4.52 7.83
N THR A 26 -11.29 5.70 7.30
CA THR A 26 -10.07 5.85 6.48
C THR A 26 -8.82 5.48 7.26
N PHE A 27 -8.72 5.86 8.53
CA PHE A 27 -7.61 5.49 9.39
C PHE A 27 -7.54 3.96 9.61
N ALA A 28 -8.67 3.32 9.88
CA ALA A 28 -8.73 1.87 10.06
C ALA A 28 -8.32 1.10 8.80
N VAL A 29 -8.76 1.54 7.61
CA VAL A 29 -8.36 0.91 6.34
C VAL A 29 -6.87 1.08 6.10
N VAL A 30 -6.33 2.30 6.22
CA VAL A 30 -4.90 2.55 6.01
C VAL A 30 -4.05 1.74 7.00
N HIS A 31 -4.46 1.67 8.27
CA HIS A 31 -3.75 0.89 9.27
C HIS A 31 -3.81 -0.62 9.02
N SER A 32 -4.94 -1.13 8.50
CA SER A 32 -5.06 -2.54 8.14
C SER A 32 -4.21 -2.88 6.92
N GLU A 33 -4.16 -2.01 5.91
CA GLU A 33 -3.34 -2.20 4.70
C GLU A 33 -1.84 -2.03 5.01
N SER A 34 -1.45 -1.17 5.95
CA SER A 34 -0.06 -1.06 6.41
C SER A 34 0.40 -2.22 7.30
N GLN A 35 -0.49 -3.15 7.64
CA GLN A 35 -0.15 -4.35 8.40
C GLN A 35 -0.09 -5.61 7.53
N THR A 36 -0.52 -5.54 6.26
CA THR A 36 -0.27 -6.63 5.33
C THR A 36 1.23 -6.69 5.05
N GLY A 37 1.87 -7.71 5.63
CA GLY A 37 3.30 -7.91 5.47
C GLY A 37 3.68 -8.00 4.00
N LEU A 38 4.82 -7.40 3.66
CA LEU A 38 5.42 -7.52 2.34
C LEU A 38 5.65 -9.00 2.01
N PRO A 39 5.62 -9.40 0.72
CA PRO A 39 5.94 -10.75 0.30
C PRO A 39 7.26 -11.25 0.93
N GLU A 40 7.34 -12.52 1.30
CA GLU A 40 8.54 -13.06 1.98
C GLU A 40 9.84 -12.89 1.17
N ASN A 41 9.69 -12.75 -0.15
CA ASN A 41 10.75 -12.52 -1.13
C ASN A 41 11.00 -11.04 -1.47
N TYR A 42 10.42 -10.10 -0.73
CA TYR A 42 10.58 -8.67 -0.95
C TYR A 42 11.95 -8.15 -0.49
N GLY A 43 12.54 -7.27 -1.31
CA GLY A 43 13.77 -6.55 -1.00
C GLY A 43 15.07 -7.32 -1.27
N ASN A 44 16.20 -6.60 -1.24
CA ASN A 44 17.54 -7.14 -1.52
C ASN A 44 18.25 -7.68 -0.27
N PHE A 45 17.50 -8.25 0.68
CA PHE A 45 18.07 -8.78 1.92
C PHE A 45 18.96 -10.00 1.65
N GLU A 46 19.91 -10.26 2.55
CA GLU A 46 20.83 -11.39 2.44
C GLU A 46 20.10 -12.73 2.29
N ARG A 47 19.02 -12.94 3.04
CA ARG A 47 18.13 -14.10 2.94
C ARG A 47 17.63 -14.33 1.50
N ILE A 48 17.24 -13.26 0.80
CA ILE A 48 16.71 -13.34 -0.57
C ILE A 48 17.83 -13.66 -1.55
N ARG A 49 18.97 -12.97 -1.44
CA ARG A 49 20.14 -13.23 -2.30
C ARG A 49 20.66 -14.66 -2.17
N ASN A 50 20.68 -15.19 -0.95
CA ASN A 50 21.07 -16.57 -0.70
C ASN A 50 20.08 -17.55 -1.33
N SER A 51 18.78 -17.29 -1.23
CA SER A 51 17.75 -18.14 -1.86
C SER A 51 17.88 -18.21 -3.39
N LEU A 52 18.36 -17.15 -4.05
CA LEU A 52 18.64 -17.16 -5.50
C LEU A 52 19.89 -17.98 -5.84
N THR A 53 20.86 -18.04 -4.94
CA THR A 53 22.12 -18.76 -5.14
C THR A 53 21.93 -20.27 -4.95
N GLU A 54 21.09 -20.66 -3.99
CA GLU A 54 20.76 -22.07 -3.70
C GLU A 54 19.95 -22.76 -4.82
N GLN A 55 19.22 -21.99 -5.63
CA GLN A 55 18.44 -22.53 -6.74
C GLN A 55 19.30 -22.97 -7.94
N GLY A 56 20.61 -22.74 -7.91
CA GLY A 56 21.54 -23.09 -8.98
C GLY A 56 21.37 -22.22 -10.24
N PRO A 57 22.27 -22.36 -11.23
CA PRO A 57 22.17 -21.60 -12.48
C PRO A 57 20.91 -22.01 -13.24
N ARG A 58 19.92 -21.11 -13.31
CA ARG A 58 18.79 -21.26 -14.23
C ARG A 58 19.24 -20.87 -15.64
N ASN A 59 18.89 -21.68 -16.64
CA ASN A 59 19.16 -21.36 -18.04
C ASN A 59 18.42 -20.11 -18.51
N GLU A 60 17.29 -19.78 -17.87
CA GLU A 60 16.47 -18.60 -18.15
C GLU A 60 15.90 -18.03 -16.84
N PHE A 61 15.76 -16.71 -16.77
CA PHE A 61 15.08 -16.03 -15.67
C PHE A 61 14.11 -14.98 -16.22
N SER A 62 12.91 -14.94 -15.63
CA SER A 62 11.93 -13.89 -15.86
C SER A 62 11.89 -12.98 -14.64
N PHE A 63 11.78 -11.68 -14.86
CA PHE A 63 11.70 -10.71 -13.77
C PHE A 63 10.78 -9.56 -14.15
N ALA A 64 10.11 -8.99 -13.15
CA ALA A 64 9.32 -7.78 -13.32
C ALA A 64 10.14 -6.56 -12.90
N VAL A 65 9.94 -5.45 -13.60
CA VAL A 65 10.52 -4.15 -13.24
C VAL A 65 9.37 -3.20 -12.97
N VAL A 66 9.33 -2.63 -11.77
CA VAL A 66 8.24 -1.75 -11.30
C VAL A 66 8.86 -0.45 -10.80
N GLY A 67 8.38 0.68 -11.29
CA GLY A 67 8.80 2.02 -10.87
C GLY A 67 7.67 3.01 -11.02
N ASP A 68 7.82 4.19 -10.42
CA ASP A 68 6.92 5.34 -10.64
C ASP A 68 5.43 5.03 -10.44
N THR A 69 5.08 4.12 -9.53
CA THR A 69 3.68 3.76 -9.30
C THR A 69 2.88 4.94 -8.76
N GLN A 70 3.53 5.84 -7.98
CA GLN A 70 3.08 7.14 -7.46
C GLN A 70 1.59 7.22 -7.05
N GLY A 71 0.96 6.10 -6.70
CA GLY A 71 -0.48 5.94 -6.66
C GLY A 71 -0.89 4.97 -5.57
N THR A 72 -1.86 5.39 -4.76
CA THR A 72 -2.47 4.56 -3.73
C THR A 72 -3.05 3.30 -4.38
N ARG A 73 -2.72 2.10 -3.86
CA ARG A 73 -3.16 0.79 -4.37
C ARG A 73 -2.59 0.33 -5.71
N THR A 74 -1.81 1.15 -6.43
CA THR A 74 -1.24 0.74 -7.73
C THR A 74 -0.26 -0.41 -7.56
N PHE A 75 0.59 -0.35 -6.53
CA PHE A 75 1.57 -1.40 -6.28
C PHE A 75 0.92 -2.71 -5.85
N GLU A 76 -0.06 -2.64 -4.96
CA GLU A 76 -0.80 -3.79 -4.44
C GLU A 76 -1.52 -4.52 -5.57
N ARG A 77 -2.13 -3.75 -6.49
CA ARG A 77 -2.75 -4.31 -7.69
C ARG A 77 -1.72 -4.97 -8.63
N LEU A 78 -0.55 -4.34 -8.81
CA LEU A 78 0.55 -4.95 -9.58
C LEU A 78 1.04 -6.24 -8.90
N CYS A 79 1.15 -6.28 -7.57
CA CYS A 79 1.52 -7.49 -6.84
C CYS A 79 0.48 -8.60 -7.03
N ASP A 80 -0.81 -8.28 -7.02
CA ASP A 80 -1.87 -9.28 -7.25
C ASP A 80 -1.87 -9.80 -8.69
N GLU A 81 -1.65 -8.93 -9.69
CA GLU A 81 -1.53 -9.32 -11.10
C GLU A 81 -0.29 -10.19 -11.34
N LEU A 82 0.84 -9.85 -10.71
CA LEU A 82 2.11 -10.56 -10.89
C LEU A 82 2.25 -11.80 -10.01
N ARG A 83 1.32 -12.05 -9.07
CA ARG A 83 1.41 -13.14 -8.09
C ARG A 83 1.52 -14.53 -8.72
N ASN A 84 0.84 -14.73 -9.85
CA ASN A 84 0.78 -16.02 -10.55
C ASN A 84 1.75 -16.10 -11.74
N GLU A 85 2.50 -15.04 -12.00
CA GLU A 85 3.50 -15.02 -13.06
C GLU A 85 4.75 -15.81 -12.62
N PRO A 86 5.41 -16.56 -13.51
CA PRO A 86 6.58 -17.37 -13.19
C PRO A 86 7.86 -16.50 -13.07
N LEU A 87 7.81 -15.46 -12.23
CA LEU A 87 8.90 -14.52 -12.01
C LEU A 87 9.92 -15.08 -11.02
N SER A 88 11.20 -14.96 -11.37
CA SER A 88 12.33 -15.26 -10.48
C SER A 88 12.50 -14.19 -9.40
N PHE A 89 12.32 -12.92 -9.74
CA PHE A 89 12.40 -11.78 -8.82
C PHE A 89 11.72 -10.53 -9.40
N MET A 90 11.57 -9.50 -8.58
CA MET A 90 11.06 -8.18 -8.98
C MET A 90 12.09 -7.10 -8.64
N VAL A 91 12.28 -6.15 -9.54
CA VAL A 91 13.15 -4.98 -9.37
C VAL A 91 12.27 -3.75 -9.17
N ILE A 92 12.46 -3.06 -8.04
CA ILE A 92 11.73 -1.84 -7.70
C ILE A 92 12.64 -0.64 -7.95
N LEU A 93 12.27 0.23 -8.91
CA LEU A 93 13.09 1.33 -9.40
C LEU A 93 13.00 2.62 -8.57
N GLY A 94 12.05 2.70 -7.62
CA GLY A 94 11.83 3.89 -6.79
C GLY A 94 10.53 4.64 -7.14
N ASP A 95 10.32 5.79 -6.48
CA ASP A 95 9.17 6.69 -6.69
C ASP A 95 7.79 6.03 -6.55
N PHE A 96 7.68 5.15 -5.56
CA PHE A 96 6.43 4.51 -5.18
C PHE A 96 5.47 5.45 -4.43
N VAL A 97 6.03 6.46 -3.78
CA VAL A 97 5.30 7.31 -2.84
C VAL A 97 5.32 8.74 -3.34
N LYS A 98 4.16 9.41 -3.30
CA LYS A 98 4.04 10.82 -3.74
C LYS A 98 4.85 11.79 -2.89
N THR A 99 5.26 11.40 -1.69
CA THR A 99 5.92 12.30 -0.74
C THR A 99 6.92 11.53 0.10
N SER A 100 8.12 12.08 0.26
CA SER A 100 9.27 11.48 0.95
C SER A 100 9.17 11.42 2.48
N THR A 101 7.97 11.58 3.04
CA THR A 101 7.78 11.50 4.49
C THR A 101 7.89 10.06 4.96
N ARG A 102 8.55 9.83 6.10
CA ARG A 102 8.78 8.51 6.68
C ARG A 102 7.52 7.63 6.74
N GLY A 103 6.39 8.18 7.16
CA GLY A 103 5.12 7.45 7.21
C GLY A 103 4.54 7.00 5.86
N ASN A 104 5.06 7.51 4.73
CA ASN A 104 4.71 6.99 3.40
C ASN A 104 5.68 5.89 2.94
N HIS A 105 6.87 5.79 3.55
CA HIS A 105 7.86 4.76 3.27
C HIS A 105 7.78 3.57 4.23
N ASP A 106 7.13 3.77 5.38
CA ASP A 106 6.80 2.71 6.33
C ASP A 106 5.64 1.89 5.72
N TYR A 107 5.99 0.83 4.98
CA TYR A 107 5.09 -0.26 4.57
C TYR A 107 5.19 -1.42 5.56
#